data_AF-A0A2M6Y7S0-F1
#
_entry.id   AF-A0A2M6Y7S0-F1
#
_cell.length_a   1.000
_cell.length_b   1.000
_cell.length_c   1.000
_cell.angle_alpha   90.00
_cell.angle_beta   90.00
_cell.angle_gamma   90.00
#
_symmetry.space_group_name_H-M   'P 1'
#
loop_
_entity.id
_entity.type
_entity.pdbx_description
1 polymer ?
#
loop_
_entity_poly.entity_id
_entity_poly.type
_entity_poly.pdbx_seq_one_letter_code
_entity_poly.pdbx_strand_id
1 'polypeptide(L)'
;FTSVGNTGAAFTLMMLVAALEKAKSGDRILLANYSNGADAFSLKVVDEMEEIKGKLGVKGHLQSKKILDDYQKYARWRGLIEIAPASTRPKMEVPSTSALRRERSKILSLYGTKCKNCGYPQYPPQRVCTKCHVKDSFEPYRFADKRARLFTFAGDFLAETPHPPLIVGILDFEGGGRIKCLVADANMKELQIGMPMRMTFRKLYTTEGIQHYFWKAAP
;
A
#
# COMPACT_ATOMS: atom_id res chain seq x y z
N PHE A 1 2.49 -20.11 12.16
CA PHE A 1 2.40 -19.56 13.52
C PHE A 1 3.72 -19.02 14.05
N THR A 2 4.83 -19.78 14.03
CA THR A 2 6.11 -19.39 14.66
C THR A 2 6.76 -18.11 14.14
N SER A 3 6.42 -17.64 12.93
CA SER A 3 7.06 -16.48 12.29
C SER A 3 6.18 -15.24 12.11
N VAL A 4 4.85 -15.33 12.25
CA VAL A 4 3.91 -14.25 11.86
C VAL A 4 2.83 -13.94 12.91
N GLY A 5 2.84 -14.64 14.06
CA GLY A 5 1.84 -14.47 15.11
C GLY A 5 0.43 -14.94 14.70
N ASN A 6 -0.60 -14.46 15.41
CA ASN A 6 -2.00 -14.73 15.09
C ASN A 6 -2.58 -13.62 14.20
N THR A 7 -2.89 -13.96 12.95
CA THR A 7 -3.45 -13.02 11.95
C THR A 7 -4.97 -13.14 11.80
N GLY A 8 -5.64 -13.92 12.66
CA GLY A 8 -7.08 -14.10 12.66
C GLY A 8 -7.61 -14.61 11.31
N ALA A 9 -8.66 -13.96 10.80
CA ALA A 9 -9.33 -14.34 9.55
C ALA A 9 -8.40 -14.40 8.31
N ALA A 10 -7.29 -13.66 8.30
CA ALA A 10 -6.35 -13.67 7.19
C ALA A 10 -5.43 -14.92 7.17
N PHE A 11 -5.35 -15.66 8.27
CA PHE A 11 -4.37 -16.73 8.46
C PHE A 11 -4.45 -17.82 7.37
N THR A 12 -5.66 -18.33 7.11
CA THR A 12 -5.89 -19.40 6.14
C THR A 12 -5.54 -18.96 4.71
N LEU A 13 -5.86 -17.72 4.33
CA LEU A 13 -5.50 -17.17 3.03
C LEU A 13 -4.00 -16.92 2.90
N MET A 14 -3.31 -16.50 3.96
CA MET A 14 -1.85 -16.39 3.95
C MET A 14 -1.19 -17.76 3.78
N MET A 15 -1.73 -18.80 4.42
CA MET A 15 -1.24 -20.17 4.22
C MET A 15 -1.46 -20.67 2.78
N LEU A 16 -2.61 -20.33 2.17
CA LEU A 16 -2.86 -20.60 0.76
C LEU A 16 -1.79 -19.96 -0.13
N VAL A 17 -1.50 -18.67 0.06
CA VAL A 17 -0.47 -17.95 -0.71
C VAL A 17 0.91 -18.61 -0.52
N ALA A 18 1.27 -18.96 0.72
CA ALA A 18 2.54 -19.64 1.01
C ALA A 18 2.65 -21.04 0.38
N ALA A 19 1.53 -21.75 0.21
CA ALA A 19 1.47 -23.02 -0.51
C ALA A 19 1.60 -22.80 -2.03
N LEU A 20 0.87 -21.83 -2.59
CA LEU A 20 0.91 -21.48 -4.01
C LEU A 20 2.31 -21.03 -4.47
N GLU A 21 3.11 -20.42 -3.60
CA GLU A 21 4.51 -20.08 -3.90
C GLU A 21 5.39 -21.30 -4.25
N LYS A 22 5.01 -22.51 -3.79
CA LYS A 22 5.76 -23.75 -4.01
C LYS A 22 5.07 -24.72 -4.98
N ALA A 23 3.79 -24.51 -5.25
CA ALA A 23 2.99 -25.40 -6.06
C ALA A 23 3.34 -25.29 -7.56
N LYS A 24 3.10 -26.38 -8.28
CA LYS A 24 3.20 -26.46 -9.73
C LYS A 24 1.81 -26.61 -10.34
N SER A 25 1.69 -26.29 -11.62
CA SER A 25 0.45 -26.55 -12.34
C SER A 25 0.05 -28.03 -12.25
N GLY A 26 -1.25 -28.28 -12.04
CA GLY A 26 -1.81 -29.60 -11.84
C GLY A 26 -1.89 -30.04 -10.37
N ASP A 27 -1.12 -29.42 -9.46
CA ASP A 27 -1.18 -29.74 -8.02
C ASP A 27 -2.59 -29.47 -7.46
N ARG A 28 -2.99 -30.27 -6.46
CA ARG A 28 -4.22 -30.05 -5.70
C ARG A 28 -3.89 -29.54 -4.30
N ILE A 29 -4.56 -28.47 -3.89
CA ILE A 29 -4.41 -27.85 -2.58
C ILE A 29 -5.74 -27.98 -1.84
N LEU A 30 -5.71 -28.63 -0.68
CA LEU A 30 -6.82 -28.59 0.28
C LEU A 30 -6.64 -27.36 1.17
N LEU A 31 -7.56 -26.41 1.06
CA LEU A 31 -7.63 -25.25 1.92
C LEU A 31 -8.70 -25.48 2.99
N ALA A 32 -8.28 -25.70 4.23
CA ALA A 32 -9.20 -25.86 5.36
C ALA A 32 -9.04 -24.71 6.36
N ASN A 33 -10.15 -24.09 6.73
CA ASN A 33 -10.23 -23.10 7.79
C ASN A 33 -10.95 -23.71 9.00
N TYR A 34 -10.52 -23.32 10.20
CA TYR A 34 -11.23 -23.63 11.44
C TYR A 34 -11.31 -22.36 12.29
N SER A 35 -12.53 -21.93 12.63
CA SER A 35 -12.77 -20.84 13.58
C SER A 35 -14.19 -20.95 14.16
N ASN A 36 -15.08 -19.99 13.89
CA ASN A 36 -16.49 -20.08 14.21
C ASN A 36 -17.24 -20.92 13.14
N GLY A 37 -16.82 -22.18 12.99
CA GLY A 37 -17.19 -23.07 11.89
C GLY A 37 -15.96 -23.67 11.20
N ALA A 38 -16.21 -24.51 10.20
CA ALA A 38 -15.17 -25.11 9.37
C ALA A 38 -15.57 -25.05 7.89
N ASP A 39 -14.66 -24.54 7.07
CA ASP A 39 -14.80 -24.48 5.62
C ASP A 39 -13.63 -25.23 4.98
N ALA A 40 -13.92 -26.01 3.93
CA ALA A 40 -12.90 -26.73 3.18
C ALA A 40 -13.11 -26.57 1.67
N PHE A 41 -12.04 -26.22 0.97
CA PHE A 41 -12.01 -26.07 -0.48
C PHE A 41 -10.94 -26.98 -1.08
N SER A 42 -11.29 -27.69 -2.15
CA SER A 42 -10.34 -28.42 -2.98
C SER A 42 -10.02 -27.58 -4.21
N LEU A 43 -8.79 -27.10 -4.30
CA LEU A 43 -8.34 -26.21 -5.37
C LEU A 43 -7.35 -26.95 -6.27
N LYS A 44 -7.47 -26.77 -7.59
CA LYS A 44 -6.47 -27.23 -8.56
C LYS A 44 -5.65 -26.04 -9.03
N VAL A 45 -4.33 -26.16 -8.99
CA VAL A 45 -3.42 -25.14 -9.53
C VAL A 45 -3.44 -25.25 -11.06
N VAL A 46 -3.63 -24.10 -11.71
CA VAL A 46 -3.71 -23.97 -13.17
C VAL A 46 -2.43 -23.36 -13.73
N ASP A 47 -2.22 -23.48 -15.05
CA ASP A 47 -1.00 -23.03 -15.73
C ASP A 47 -0.80 -21.51 -15.61
N GLU A 48 -1.89 -20.73 -15.58
CA GLU A 48 -1.87 -19.27 -15.43
C GLU A 48 -1.23 -18.82 -14.11
N MET A 49 -1.07 -19.72 -13.13
CA MET A 49 -0.34 -19.42 -11.89
C MET A 49 1.13 -19.07 -12.16
N GLU A 50 1.72 -19.58 -13.24
CA GLU A 50 3.10 -19.27 -13.62
C GLU A 50 3.28 -17.77 -13.94
N GLU A 51 2.25 -17.08 -14.45
CA GLU A 51 2.29 -15.64 -14.75
C GLU A 51 2.40 -14.75 -13.51
N ILE A 52 2.00 -15.28 -12.35
CA ILE A 52 1.94 -14.55 -11.07
C ILE A 52 3.19 -14.85 -10.21
N LYS A 53 3.98 -15.87 -10.58
CA LYS A 53 5.22 -16.18 -9.87
C LYS A 53 6.21 -15.00 -9.93
N GLY A 54 6.92 -14.78 -8.82
CA GLY A 54 7.87 -13.68 -8.68
C GLY A 54 7.30 -12.39 -8.08
N LYS A 55 5.99 -12.29 -7.84
CA LYS A 55 5.44 -11.25 -6.94
C LYS A 55 5.87 -11.51 -5.50
N LEU A 56 5.83 -10.48 -4.64
CA LEU A 56 6.03 -10.67 -3.21
C LEU A 56 4.87 -11.46 -2.63
N GLY A 57 5.08 -12.75 -2.37
CA GLY A 57 4.19 -13.54 -1.54
C GLY A 57 4.55 -13.42 -0.06
N VAL A 58 4.09 -14.38 0.75
CA VAL A 58 4.30 -14.37 2.21
C VAL A 58 5.78 -14.37 2.56
N LYS A 59 6.60 -15.16 1.87
CA LYS A 59 8.04 -15.22 2.17
C LYS A 59 8.75 -13.91 1.86
N GLY A 60 8.42 -13.29 0.73
CA GLY A 60 9.00 -12.01 0.32
C GLY A 60 8.69 -10.91 1.35
N HIS A 61 7.43 -10.85 1.81
CA HIS A 61 7.03 -9.91 2.85
C HIS A 61 7.66 -10.20 4.22
N LEU A 62 7.87 -11.48 4.57
CA LEU A 62 8.57 -11.87 5.80
C LEU A 62 10.07 -11.52 5.76
N GLN A 63 10.68 -11.52 4.58
CA GLN A 63 12.07 -11.12 4.40
C GLN A 63 12.23 -9.60 4.39
N SER A 64 11.25 -8.85 3.89
CA SER A 64 11.28 -7.38 3.86
C SER A 64 10.95 -6.72 5.20
N LYS A 65 10.73 -7.49 6.28
CA LYS A 65 10.39 -6.92 7.60
C LYS A 65 11.61 -6.26 8.23
N LYS A 66 11.38 -5.17 8.97
CA LYS A 66 12.37 -4.61 9.90
C LYS A 66 12.08 -5.12 11.31
N ILE A 67 13.12 -5.57 12.01
CA ILE A 67 13.02 -5.96 13.42
C ILE A 67 12.91 -4.67 14.24
N LEU A 68 11.93 -4.61 15.14
CA LEU A 68 11.85 -3.54 16.12
C LEU A 68 12.92 -3.76 17.19
N ASP A 69 13.77 -2.77 17.33
CA ASP A 69 14.90 -2.71 18.27
C ASP A 69 14.47 -2.38 19.71
N ASP A 70 13.27 -1.83 19.89
CA ASP A 70 12.80 -1.31 21.16
C ASP A 70 11.36 -1.75 21.48
N TYR A 71 11.17 -2.27 22.70
CA TYR A 71 9.88 -2.69 23.21
C TYR A 71 8.94 -1.50 23.45
N GLN A 72 9.46 -0.31 23.82
CA GLN A 72 8.60 0.86 24.05
C GLN A 72 7.95 1.32 22.75
N LYS A 73 8.69 1.32 21.61
CA LYS A 73 8.11 1.52 20.27
C LYS A 73 6.99 0.52 19.99
N TYR A 74 7.21 -0.77 20.27
CA TYR A 74 6.18 -1.80 20.10
C TYR A 74 4.94 -1.52 20.96
N ALA A 75 5.13 -1.28 22.26
CA ALA A 75 4.04 -1.03 23.21
C ALA A 75 3.23 0.22 22.83
N ARG A 76 3.91 1.29 22.39
CA ARG A 76 3.30 2.49 21.81
C ARG A 76 2.45 2.18 20.59
N TRP A 77 3.01 1.48 19.60
CA TRP A 77 2.29 1.16 18.35
C TRP A 77 1.10 0.23 18.55
N ARG A 78 1.15 -0.62 19.58
CA ARG A 78 0.06 -1.51 19.97
C ARG A 78 -0.96 -0.85 20.90
N GLY A 79 -0.74 0.40 21.32
CA GLY A 79 -1.62 1.10 22.26
C GLY A 79 -1.63 0.49 23.66
N LEU A 80 -0.53 -0.16 24.07
CA LEU A 80 -0.36 -0.75 25.41
C LEU A 80 0.08 0.29 26.45
N ILE A 81 0.49 1.47 26.00
CA ILE A 81 0.91 2.59 26.84
C ILE A 81 0.18 3.83 26.34
N GLU A 82 -0.42 4.58 27.27
CA GLU A 82 -1.01 5.89 26.97
C GLU A 82 0.09 6.93 26.79
N ILE A 83 -0.03 7.73 25.73
CA ILE A 83 0.94 8.75 25.40
C ILE A 83 0.25 10.09 25.44
N ALA A 84 0.77 10.98 26.26
CA ALA A 84 0.32 12.36 26.28
C ALA A 84 0.47 12.95 24.86
N PRO A 85 -0.57 13.60 24.31
CA PRO A 85 -0.50 14.19 22.99
C PRO A 85 0.64 15.22 22.94
N ALA A 86 1.50 15.12 21.93
CA ALA A 86 2.69 15.96 21.82
C ALA A 86 2.36 17.45 21.55
N SER A 87 1.13 17.75 21.09
CA SER A 87 0.65 19.12 20.86
C SER A 87 -0.88 19.15 20.75
N THR A 88 -1.49 20.30 21.04
CA THR A 88 -2.91 20.60 20.76
C THR A 88 -3.10 20.91 19.26
N ARG A 89 -2.98 19.87 18.42
CA ARG A 89 -3.36 19.99 17.01
C ARG A 89 -4.87 19.98 16.85
N PRO A 90 -5.41 20.67 15.83
CA PRO A 90 -6.78 20.46 15.40
C PRO A 90 -7.01 18.96 15.16
N LYS A 91 -8.20 18.47 15.55
CA LYS A 91 -8.59 17.09 15.26
C LYS A 91 -8.46 16.86 13.75
N MET A 92 -7.95 15.68 13.37
CA MET A 92 -7.91 15.30 11.96
C MET A 92 -9.32 15.34 11.39
N GLU A 93 -9.46 15.92 10.20
CA GLU A 93 -10.75 15.97 9.51
C GLU A 93 -11.27 14.57 9.22
N VAL A 94 -12.59 14.40 9.37
CA VAL A 94 -13.27 13.18 9.00
C VAL A 94 -13.30 13.09 7.48
N PRO A 95 -12.78 12.00 6.87
CA PRO A 95 -12.83 11.85 5.43
C PRO A 95 -14.29 11.75 4.95
N SER A 96 -14.65 12.53 3.93
CA SER A 96 -16.00 12.48 3.34
C SER A 96 -16.25 11.12 2.68
N THR A 97 -17.17 10.33 3.24
CA THR A 97 -17.54 9.01 2.72
C THR A 97 -18.17 9.10 1.33
N SER A 98 -18.93 10.16 1.04
CA SER A 98 -19.52 10.39 -0.27
C SER A 98 -18.46 10.72 -1.32
N ALA A 99 -17.46 11.54 -0.98
CA ALA A 99 -16.32 11.82 -1.85
C ALA A 99 -15.49 10.55 -2.11
N LEU A 100 -15.20 9.78 -1.06
CA LEU A 100 -14.50 8.50 -1.18
C LEU A 100 -15.26 7.52 -2.08
N ARG A 101 -16.60 7.45 -1.99
CA ARG A 101 -17.42 6.60 -2.86
C ARG A 101 -17.32 7.03 -4.32
N ARG A 102 -17.40 8.33 -4.61
CA ARG A 102 -17.27 8.89 -5.98
C ARG A 102 -15.88 8.68 -6.55
N GLU A 103 -14.84 8.89 -5.75
CA GLU A 103 -13.44 8.84 -6.17
C GLU A 103 -12.74 7.51 -5.84
N ARG A 104 -13.51 6.45 -5.55
CA ARG A 104 -12.98 5.15 -5.10
C ARG A 104 -11.89 4.57 -6.02
N SER A 105 -12.05 4.72 -7.33
CA SER A 105 -11.10 4.21 -8.32
C SER A 105 -9.77 4.94 -8.25
N LYS A 106 -9.81 6.26 -8.07
CA LYS A 106 -8.65 7.13 -7.92
C LYS A 106 -7.94 6.93 -6.58
N ILE A 107 -8.70 6.76 -5.50
CA ILE A 107 -8.17 6.70 -4.14
C ILE A 107 -7.71 5.28 -3.78
N LEU A 108 -8.59 4.29 -3.87
CA LEU A 108 -8.32 2.93 -3.40
C LEU A 108 -7.54 2.12 -4.42
N SER A 109 -7.87 2.23 -5.70
CA SER A 109 -7.24 1.45 -6.77
C SER A 109 -6.09 2.16 -7.48
N LEU A 110 -5.80 3.42 -7.10
CA LEU A 110 -4.77 4.27 -7.70
C LEU A 110 -4.88 4.41 -9.22
N TYR A 111 -6.11 4.56 -9.73
CA TYR A 111 -6.33 4.92 -11.12
C TYR A 111 -6.15 6.42 -11.33
N GLY A 112 -5.33 6.78 -12.31
CA GLY A 112 -5.37 8.08 -12.94
C GLY A 112 -5.84 7.96 -14.37
N THR A 113 -5.32 8.81 -15.23
CA THR A 113 -5.73 8.91 -16.63
C THR A 113 -4.51 8.96 -17.54
N LYS A 114 -4.56 8.29 -18.67
CA LYS A 114 -3.58 8.43 -19.74
C LYS A 114 -4.23 9.11 -20.94
N CYS A 115 -3.59 10.13 -21.46
CA CYS A 115 -4.12 10.87 -22.61
C CYS A 115 -4.09 9.98 -23.86
N LYS A 116 -5.21 9.86 -24.58
CA LYS A 116 -5.24 9.06 -25.84
C LYS A 116 -4.44 9.71 -26.96
N ASN A 117 -4.39 11.04 -27.00
CA ASN A 117 -3.68 11.80 -28.04
C ASN A 117 -2.14 11.77 -27.89
N CYS A 118 -1.61 12.14 -26.71
CA CYS A 118 -0.16 12.24 -26.48
C CYS A 118 0.44 11.10 -25.66
N GLY A 119 -0.37 10.16 -25.19
CA GLY A 119 0.07 9.03 -24.37
C GLY A 119 0.51 9.36 -22.94
N TYR A 120 0.45 10.63 -22.50
CA TYR A 120 0.98 11.06 -21.20
C TYR A 120 0.09 10.60 -20.02
N PRO A 121 0.59 9.74 -19.11
CA PRO A 121 -0.13 9.33 -17.90
C PRO A 121 -0.06 10.42 -16.82
N GLN A 122 -1.19 10.66 -16.16
CA GLN A 122 -1.41 11.71 -15.18
C GLN A 122 -2.13 11.17 -13.95
N TYR A 123 -1.59 11.54 -12.79
CA TYR A 123 -2.22 11.35 -11.50
C TYR A 123 -2.06 12.65 -10.69
N PRO A 124 -3.09 13.13 -9.98
CA PRO A 124 -4.51 12.75 -10.03
C PRO A 124 -5.11 12.81 -11.45
N PRO A 125 -6.23 12.10 -11.72
CA PRO A 125 -6.93 12.23 -12.99
C PRO A 125 -7.45 13.67 -13.18
N GLN A 126 -7.25 14.21 -14.39
CA GLN A 126 -7.64 15.56 -14.78
C GLN A 126 -8.49 15.51 -16.05
N ARG A 127 -9.34 16.53 -16.27
CA ARG A 127 -10.15 16.64 -17.50
C ARG A 127 -9.42 17.28 -18.67
N VAL A 128 -8.31 17.98 -18.40
CA VAL A 128 -7.49 18.65 -19.42
C VAL A 128 -6.08 18.12 -19.31
N CYS A 129 -5.49 17.73 -20.43
CA CYS A 129 -4.17 17.12 -20.44
C CYS A 129 -3.13 18.19 -20.13
N THR A 130 -2.28 17.97 -19.13
CA THR A 130 -1.21 18.91 -18.77
C THR A 130 -0.18 19.14 -19.88
N LYS A 131 0.02 18.15 -20.77
CA LYS A 131 0.98 18.22 -21.88
C LYS A 131 0.43 18.80 -23.19
N CYS A 132 -0.71 18.30 -23.66
CA CYS A 132 -1.27 18.66 -24.99
C CYS A 132 -2.60 19.42 -24.92
N HIS A 133 -3.10 19.73 -23.72
CA HIS A 133 -4.33 20.48 -23.48
C HIS A 133 -5.61 19.92 -24.10
N VAL A 134 -5.60 18.71 -24.65
CA VAL A 134 -6.83 18.02 -25.06
C VAL A 134 -7.73 17.80 -23.85
N LYS A 135 -9.02 18.03 -24.05
CA LYS A 135 -10.05 17.88 -23.03
C LYS A 135 -10.79 16.56 -23.21
N ASP A 136 -11.10 15.88 -22.10
CA ASP A 136 -11.95 14.68 -22.01
C ASP A 136 -11.54 13.48 -22.91
N SER A 137 -10.31 13.45 -23.43
CA SER A 137 -9.78 12.36 -24.26
C SER A 137 -8.74 11.50 -23.50
N PHE A 138 -9.24 10.71 -22.55
CA PHE A 138 -8.42 9.89 -21.65
C PHE A 138 -8.87 8.43 -21.58
N GLU A 139 -7.91 7.55 -21.26
CA GLU A 139 -8.15 6.16 -20.85
C GLU A 139 -7.75 5.96 -19.38
N PRO A 140 -8.43 5.08 -18.63
CA PRO A 140 -8.05 4.77 -17.26
C PRO A 140 -6.66 4.12 -17.22
N TYR A 141 -5.78 4.61 -16.36
CA TYR A 141 -4.42 4.09 -16.21
C TYR A 141 -4.12 3.79 -14.75
N ARG A 142 -3.74 2.54 -14.45
CA ARG A 142 -3.49 2.07 -13.08
C ARG A 142 -2.02 2.29 -12.71
N PHE A 143 -1.79 3.07 -11.66
CA PHE A 143 -0.45 3.36 -11.14
C PHE A 143 -0.01 2.41 -10.01
N ALA A 144 -0.95 1.65 -9.42
CA ALA A 144 -0.68 0.77 -8.27
C ALA A 144 0.47 -0.23 -8.52
N ASP A 145 0.52 -0.79 -9.72
CA ASP A 145 1.48 -1.84 -10.08
C ASP A 145 2.73 -1.29 -10.80
N LYS A 146 2.87 0.04 -10.87
CA LYS A 146 3.98 0.70 -11.57
C LYS A 146 5.09 1.04 -10.60
N ARG A 147 6.33 0.82 -11.04
CA ARG A 147 7.53 1.29 -10.33
C ARG A 147 7.60 2.81 -10.41
N ALA A 148 8.11 3.41 -9.36
CA ALA A 148 8.35 4.84 -9.29
C ALA A 148 9.78 5.12 -8.82
N ARG A 149 10.24 6.35 -9.04
CA ARG A 149 11.51 6.85 -8.52
C ARG A 149 11.24 8.03 -7.61
N LEU A 150 11.99 8.12 -6.51
CA LEU A 150 11.90 9.24 -5.59
C LEU A 150 12.45 10.51 -6.25
N PHE A 151 11.61 11.48 -6.55
CA PHE A 151 12.04 12.77 -7.12
C PHE A 151 12.62 13.69 -6.05
N THR A 152 11.90 13.84 -4.93
CA THR A 152 12.38 14.57 -3.75
C THR A 152 11.63 14.10 -2.51
N PHE A 153 12.17 14.34 -1.32
CA PHE A 153 11.54 14.01 -0.06
C PHE A 153 11.84 15.06 1.02
N ALA A 154 10.93 15.16 1.99
CA ALA A 154 11.10 16.00 3.17
C ALA A 154 10.61 15.23 4.41
N GLY A 155 11.29 15.41 5.54
CA GLY A 155 10.91 14.85 6.83
C GLY A 155 10.29 15.92 7.72
N ASP A 156 9.05 15.70 8.16
CA ASP A 156 8.39 16.53 9.17
C ASP A 156 8.56 15.88 10.55
N PHE A 157 9.32 16.55 11.42
CA PHE A 157 9.59 16.12 12.80
C PHE A 157 8.52 16.59 13.79
N LEU A 158 7.70 17.58 13.40
CA LEU A 158 6.63 18.11 14.23
C LEU A 158 5.33 17.33 14.01
N ALA A 159 5.15 16.72 12.84
CA ALA A 159 3.99 15.91 12.52
C ALA A 159 3.77 14.80 13.54
N GLU A 160 2.52 14.69 14.02
CA GLU A 160 2.12 13.57 14.85
C GLU A 160 2.05 12.30 13.99
N THR A 161 2.98 11.39 14.23
CA THR A 161 3.05 10.08 13.58
C THR A 161 3.52 9.04 14.59
N PRO A 162 3.04 7.79 14.51
CA PRO A 162 3.57 6.70 15.34
C PRO A 162 5.08 6.50 15.17
N HIS A 163 5.63 6.86 14.01
CA HIS A 163 7.04 6.72 13.68
C HIS A 163 7.59 8.04 13.13
N PRO A 164 8.07 8.96 14.00
CA PRO A 164 8.71 10.20 13.58
C PRO A 164 10.10 9.96 12.96
N PRO A 165 10.53 10.75 11.96
CA PRO A 165 9.78 11.82 11.30
C PRO A 165 8.74 11.29 10.28
N LEU A 166 7.69 12.08 10.03
CA LEU A 166 6.78 11.81 8.92
C LEU A 166 7.46 12.17 7.60
N ILE A 167 7.76 11.17 6.77
CA ILE A 167 8.44 11.40 5.50
C ILE A 167 7.41 11.59 4.40
N VAL A 168 7.46 12.74 3.74
CA VAL A 168 6.67 13.08 2.54
C VAL A 168 7.57 12.98 1.32
N GLY A 169 7.16 12.19 0.34
CA GLY A 169 7.88 12.00 -0.92
C GLY A 169 7.07 12.50 -2.12
N ILE A 170 7.79 13.00 -3.11
CA ILE A 170 7.29 13.20 -4.47
C ILE A 170 7.91 12.10 -5.33
N LEU A 171 7.07 11.33 -6.02
CA LEU A 171 7.50 10.21 -6.83
C LEU A 171 7.13 10.41 -8.29
N ASP A 172 8.05 10.05 -9.15
CA ASP A 172 7.86 10.01 -10.61
C ASP A 172 7.71 8.55 -11.04
N PHE A 173 6.60 8.22 -11.68
CA PHE A 173 6.34 6.87 -12.16
C PHE A 173 7.10 6.56 -13.45
N GLU A 174 7.48 5.29 -13.63
CA GLU A 174 7.97 4.81 -14.91
C GLU A 174 6.86 4.94 -15.97
N GLY A 175 7.16 5.67 -17.05
CA GLY A 175 6.19 6.02 -18.10
C GLY A 175 5.52 7.39 -17.91
N GLY A 176 5.76 8.09 -16.81
CA GLY A 176 5.28 9.44 -16.53
C GLY A 176 4.17 9.50 -15.48
N GLY A 177 3.85 10.73 -15.05
CA GLY A 177 2.96 10.97 -13.93
C GLY A 177 3.73 11.12 -12.62
N ARG A 178 3.22 11.98 -11.75
CA ARG A 178 3.85 12.35 -10.48
C ARG A 178 2.82 12.30 -9.36
N ILE A 179 3.22 11.80 -8.21
CA ILE A 179 2.36 11.73 -7.03
C ILE A 179 3.10 12.20 -5.79
N LYS A 180 2.39 12.96 -4.95
CA LYS A 180 2.81 13.26 -3.59
C LYS A 180 2.18 12.22 -2.67
N CYS A 181 3.00 11.46 -1.94
CA CYS A 181 2.50 10.55 -0.93
C CYS A 181 3.49 10.44 0.24
N LEU A 182 3.04 9.80 1.32
CA LEU A 182 3.93 9.49 2.44
C LEU A 182 4.85 8.33 2.06
N VAL A 183 6.07 8.34 2.59
CA VAL A 183 7.01 7.23 2.48
C VAL A 183 6.91 6.37 3.74
N ALA A 184 6.90 5.06 3.56
CA ALA A 184 6.86 4.04 4.60
C ALA A 184 8.10 3.14 4.52
N ASP A 185 8.37 2.44 5.63
CA ASP A 185 9.41 1.41 5.75
C ASP A 185 10.86 1.88 5.45
N ALA A 186 11.10 3.20 5.38
CA ALA A 186 12.40 3.80 5.12
C ALA A 186 12.78 4.82 6.20
N ASN A 187 14.08 4.89 6.50
CA ASN A 187 14.63 5.95 7.34
C ASN A 187 15.10 7.12 6.47
N MET A 188 15.04 8.35 6.99
CA MET A 188 15.47 9.54 6.24
C MET A 188 16.95 9.48 5.79
N LYS A 189 17.80 8.77 6.55
CA LYS A 189 19.21 8.54 6.21
C LYS A 189 19.44 7.54 5.08
N GLU A 190 18.50 6.62 4.89
CA GLU A 190 18.57 5.57 3.86
C GLU A 190 18.04 6.09 2.51
N LEU A 191 17.19 7.11 2.53
CA LEU A 191 16.54 7.65 1.33
C LEU A 191 17.48 8.49 0.49
N GLN A 192 17.46 8.23 -0.82
CA GLN A 192 18.23 8.97 -1.82
C GLN A 192 17.32 9.37 -2.99
N ILE A 193 17.59 10.53 -3.58
CA ILE A 193 16.92 10.97 -4.80
C ILE A 193 17.24 9.98 -5.92
N GLY A 194 16.22 9.60 -6.68
CA GLY A 194 16.30 8.61 -7.75
C GLY A 194 16.12 7.15 -7.30
N MET A 195 16.05 6.88 -5.99
CA MET A 195 15.86 5.53 -5.47
C MET A 195 14.55 4.90 -6.01
N PRO A 196 14.59 3.63 -6.44
CA PRO A 196 13.38 2.92 -6.87
C PRO A 196 12.43 2.74 -5.69
N MET A 197 11.15 2.94 -5.95
CA MET A 197 10.07 2.88 -4.97
C MET A 197 8.89 2.12 -5.57
N ARG A 198 8.16 1.42 -4.70
CA ARG A 198 6.90 0.74 -5.00
C ARG A 198 5.76 1.35 -4.22
N MET A 199 4.58 1.27 -4.79
CA MET A 199 3.35 1.69 -4.11
C MET A 199 2.85 0.60 -3.18
N THR A 200 2.50 1.00 -1.95
CA THR A 200 1.98 0.13 -0.91
C THR A 200 0.68 0.69 -0.36
N PHE A 201 -0.35 -0.14 -0.28
CA PHE A 201 -1.63 0.28 0.26
C PHE A 201 -1.61 0.20 1.79
N ARG A 202 -1.87 1.31 2.48
CA ARG A 202 -1.74 1.40 3.93
C ARG A 202 -2.91 2.17 4.54
N LYS A 203 -3.20 1.84 5.80
CA LYS A 203 -4.07 2.66 6.64
C LYS A 203 -3.31 3.93 7.04
N LEU A 204 -3.91 5.09 6.81
CA LEU A 204 -3.35 6.38 7.23
C LEU A 204 -3.74 6.66 8.68
N TYR A 205 -5.04 6.70 8.96
CA TYR A 205 -5.60 6.97 10.28
C TYR A 205 -7.05 6.49 10.38
N THR A 206 -7.61 6.52 11.59
CA THR A 206 -9.03 6.29 11.86
C THR A 206 -9.58 7.50 12.57
N THR A 207 -10.69 8.05 12.08
CA THR A 207 -11.39 9.17 12.72
C THR A 207 -12.88 8.87 12.71
N GLU A 208 -13.57 9.05 13.85
CA GLU A 208 -15.03 8.84 13.99
C GLU A 208 -15.51 7.50 13.41
N GLY A 209 -14.75 6.41 13.65
CA GLY A 209 -15.06 5.06 13.14
C GLY A 209 -14.72 4.80 11.68
N ILE A 210 -14.40 5.84 10.89
CA ILE A 210 -14.05 5.70 9.47
C ILE A 210 -12.57 5.39 9.31
N GLN A 211 -12.28 4.30 8.59
CA GLN A 211 -10.92 3.85 8.31
C GLN A 211 -10.42 4.51 7.03
N HIS A 212 -9.41 5.38 7.13
CA HIS A 212 -8.86 6.06 5.97
C HIS A 212 -7.65 5.30 5.43
N TYR A 213 -7.78 4.77 4.21
CA TYR A 213 -6.72 4.06 3.52
C TYR A 213 -6.25 4.84 2.29
N PHE A 214 -4.94 4.84 2.08
CA PHE A 214 -4.34 5.43 0.89
C PHE A 214 -3.00 4.78 0.58
N TRP A 215 -2.45 5.11 -0.59
CA TRP A 215 -1.17 4.62 -1.04
C TRP A 215 -0.02 5.40 -0.41
N LYS A 216 1.01 4.67 0.04
CA LYS A 216 2.32 5.16 0.47
C LYS A 216 3.40 4.56 -0.43
N ALA A 217 4.53 5.24 -0.56
CA ALA A 217 5.70 4.66 -1.22
C ALA A 217 6.55 3.90 -0.22
N ALA A 218 7.14 2.78 -0.63
CA ALA A 218 8.18 2.10 0.10
C ALA A 218 9.31 1.74 -0.87
N PRO A 219 10.56 1.65 -0.40
CA PRO A 219 11.64 1.07 -1.19
C PRO A 219 11.35 -0.38 -1.64
#